data_AF-A0A536KLX4-F1
#
_entry.id   AF-A0A536KLX4-F1
#
_cell.length_a   1.000
_cell.length_b   1.000
_cell.length_c   1.000
_cell.angle_alpha   90.00
_cell.angle_beta   90.00
_cell.angle_gamma   90.00
#
_symmetry.space_group_name_H-M   'P 1'
#
loop_
_entity.id
_entity.type
_entity.pdbx_description
1 polymer ?
#
loop_
_entity_poly.entity_id
_entity_poly.type
_entity_poly.pdbx_seq_one_letter_code
_entity_poly.pdbx_strand_id
1 'polypeptide(L)'
;MAVSDAPAHAALDAGRRPVSAWYSGRYGVSQLLGAAASLSDDLRVMRRGFRWSRPRPRSWPEASPAIPDRPSNLGWARMEPVRSLRFLIQRGLMMPFTEAMTHLQVEGGEWVEDLDRPAILAANHNSHADTPLLLHALSQRTREKTVVAAAADYWYRRPLLGRVVGLWLNTFPFSRTGGPQAVLSSSHQLLKSGWNLLLYPEGTRSSDGRIGEFKPGVGFLATETRAPVIPMHVRGSHRVMPRGQRFPLPAPVTIRIGKPLEVRRGETSRAFTTRVENAVRQLGAGSEEAAVAGSWIDKWRATAKRPR
;
A
#
# COMPACT_ATOMS: atom_id res chain seq x y z
N MET A 1 -13.29 64.63 -37.86
CA MET A 1 -14.16 63.45 -38.08
C MET A 1 -13.39 62.46 -38.92
N ALA A 2 -12.83 61.42 -38.32
CA ALA A 2 -12.10 60.38 -39.04
C ALA A 2 -12.85 59.05 -38.85
N VAL A 3 -13.23 58.44 -39.97
CA VAL A 3 -13.71 57.07 -40.08
C VAL A 3 -12.51 56.19 -40.45
N SER A 4 -12.40 55.02 -39.82
CA SER A 4 -11.64 53.88 -40.37
C SER A 4 -12.18 52.60 -39.73
N ASP A 5 -12.55 51.67 -40.61
CA ASP A 5 -13.22 50.40 -40.34
C ASP A 5 -12.32 49.34 -39.67
N ALA A 6 -12.99 48.33 -39.11
CA ALA A 6 -12.51 47.22 -38.27
C ALA A 6 -11.67 46.16 -39.05
N PRO A 7 -11.10 45.09 -38.41
CA PRO A 7 -11.94 43.99 -37.89
C PRO A 7 -11.49 43.31 -36.57
N ALA A 8 -12.53 42.81 -35.88
CA ALA A 8 -12.62 41.60 -35.07
C ALA A 8 -11.34 40.83 -34.66
N HIS A 9 -11.07 40.81 -33.34
CA HIS A 9 -10.58 39.63 -32.64
C HIS A 9 -11.44 39.36 -31.41
N ALA A 10 -12.60 38.73 -31.64
CA ALA A 10 -13.27 37.93 -30.63
C ALA A 10 -12.59 36.56 -30.62
N ALA A 11 -11.85 36.24 -29.55
CA ALA A 11 -11.29 34.92 -29.32
C ALA A 11 -11.53 34.49 -27.86
N LEU A 12 -12.67 33.84 -27.67
CA LEU A 12 -12.85 32.63 -26.83
C LEU A 12 -12.30 32.68 -25.39
N ASP A 13 -12.97 33.41 -24.50
CA ASP A 13 -13.00 33.05 -23.08
C ASP A 13 -14.12 32.00 -22.85
N ALA A 14 -13.88 30.80 -23.37
CA ALA A 14 -14.75 29.66 -23.18
C ALA A 14 -14.52 29.05 -21.78
N GLY A 15 -15.22 29.59 -20.79
CA GLY A 15 -15.77 28.85 -19.66
C GLY A 15 -14.87 27.82 -18.96
N ARG A 16 -13.78 28.26 -18.32
CA ARG A 16 -13.22 27.47 -17.20
C ARG A 16 -14.17 27.56 -16.02
N ARG A 17 -15.07 26.57 -15.88
CA ARG A 17 -15.78 26.37 -14.62
C ARG A 17 -14.74 26.22 -13.51
N PRO A 18 -14.86 26.94 -12.37
CA PRO A 18 -13.97 26.70 -11.24
C PRO A 18 -14.13 25.24 -10.82
N VAL A 19 -13.04 24.47 -10.90
CA VAL A 19 -12.99 23.12 -10.33
C VAL A 19 -13.12 23.31 -8.83
N SER A 20 -14.32 23.09 -8.30
CA SER A 20 -14.55 23.08 -6.86
C SER A 20 -13.57 22.07 -6.27
N ALA A 21 -12.80 22.50 -5.28
CA ALA A 21 -11.97 21.60 -4.50
C ALA A 21 -12.81 20.37 -4.08
N TRP A 22 -12.30 19.16 -4.28
CA TRP A 22 -13.05 17.94 -3.95
C TRP A 22 -13.42 17.83 -2.45
N TYR A 23 -12.75 18.61 -1.59
CA TYR A 23 -13.07 18.79 -0.18
C TYR A 23 -14.18 19.83 0.11
N SER A 24 -14.69 20.54 -0.91
CA SER A 24 -15.69 21.60 -0.76
C SER A 24 -17.11 21.18 -1.16
N GLY A 25 -17.39 19.88 -1.30
CA GLY A 25 -18.66 19.32 -1.74
C GLY A 25 -19.25 18.26 -0.81
N ARG A 26 -20.45 17.76 -1.16
CA ARG A 26 -21.41 16.87 -0.46
C ARG A 26 -20.87 15.52 0.11
N TYR A 27 -19.57 15.37 0.31
CA TYR A 27 -18.88 14.15 0.76
C TYR A 27 -18.47 14.19 2.25
N GLY A 28 -19.32 14.77 3.11
CA GLY A 28 -19.12 14.84 4.56
C GLY A 28 -20.10 13.96 5.34
N VAL A 29 -19.64 13.38 6.46
CA VAL A 29 -20.37 12.68 7.55
C VAL A 29 -21.30 11.50 7.17
N SER A 30 -21.97 11.52 6.01
CA SER A 30 -22.89 10.48 5.55
C SER A 30 -22.21 9.14 5.25
N GLN A 31 -20.95 9.14 4.80
CA GLN A 31 -20.16 7.90 4.69
C GLN A 31 -19.76 7.33 6.07
N LEU A 32 -19.55 8.18 7.08
CA LEU A 32 -19.31 7.72 8.46
C LEU A 32 -20.57 7.05 9.04
N LEU A 33 -21.76 7.53 8.66
CA LEU A 33 -23.04 6.91 9.02
C LEU A 33 -23.29 5.58 8.26
N GLY A 34 -22.88 5.49 6.99
CA GLY A 34 -22.89 4.23 6.23
C GLY A 34 -21.95 3.16 6.82
N ALA A 35 -20.80 3.57 7.35
CA ALA A 35 -19.86 2.69 8.05
C ALA A 35 -20.43 2.14 9.38
N ALA A 36 -21.37 2.85 10.03
CA ALA A 36 -22.08 2.37 11.21
C ALA A 36 -23.09 1.26 10.87
N ALA A 37 -23.73 1.32 9.70
CA ALA A 37 -24.61 0.26 9.22
C ALA A 37 -23.84 -1.03 8.88
N SER A 38 -22.65 -0.93 8.27
CA SER A 38 -21.79 -2.10 8.01
C SER A 38 -21.23 -2.73 9.30
N LEU A 39 -21.08 -1.95 10.37
CA LEU A 39 -20.64 -2.45 11.68
C LEU A 39 -21.61 -3.49 12.26
N SER A 40 -22.91 -3.36 11.99
CA SER A 40 -23.93 -4.31 12.45
C SER A 40 -23.81 -5.68 11.77
N ASP A 41 -23.47 -5.70 10.48
CA ASP A 41 -23.20 -6.92 9.72
C ASP A 41 -21.82 -7.51 10.08
N ASP A 42 -20.82 -6.66 10.34
CA ASP A 42 -19.49 -7.09 10.81
C ASP A 42 -19.58 -7.73 12.21
N LEU A 43 -20.39 -7.19 13.12
CA LEU A 43 -20.70 -7.78 14.43
C LEU A 43 -21.51 -9.08 14.28
N ARG A 44 -22.36 -9.19 13.27
CA ARG A 44 -23.13 -10.41 12.96
C ARG A 44 -22.23 -11.51 12.39
N VAL A 45 -21.21 -11.16 11.58
CA VAL A 45 -20.15 -12.07 11.11
C VAL A 45 -19.30 -12.57 12.28
N MET A 46 -18.95 -11.69 13.24
CA MET A 46 -18.26 -12.09 14.47
C MET A 46 -19.13 -13.03 15.33
N ARG A 47 -20.40 -12.67 15.55
CA ARG A 47 -21.34 -13.44 16.39
C ARG A 47 -21.72 -14.80 15.81
N ARG A 48 -21.69 -14.96 14.48
CA ARG A 48 -21.93 -16.25 13.80
C ARG A 48 -20.75 -17.22 13.86
N GLY A 49 -19.64 -16.85 14.49
CA GLY A 49 -18.48 -17.71 14.63
C GLY A 49 -17.88 -18.03 13.27
N PHE A 50 -17.06 -17.12 12.74
CA PHE A 50 -16.31 -17.33 11.51
C PHE A 50 -15.52 -18.64 11.60
N ARG A 51 -15.99 -19.70 10.91
CA ARG A 51 -15.43 -21.04 11.00
C ARG A 51 -14.14 -21.11 10.19
N TRP A 52 -13.02 -20.92 10.87
CA TRP A 52 -11.65 -21.13 10.36
C TRP A 52 -11.36 -22.57 9.88
N SER A 53 -12.33 -23.49 9.99
CA SER A 53 -12.16 -24.94 9.82
C SER A 53 -12.68 -25.54 8.51
N ARG A 54 -13.03 -24.76 7.47
CA ARG A 54 -13.26 -25.38 6.14
C ARG A 54 -11.92 -25.66 5.46
N PRO A 55 -11.53 -26.94 5.24
CA PRO A 55 -10.43 -27.25 4.34
C PRO A 55 -10.87 -26.82 2.93
N ARG A 56 -9.99 -26.13 2.20
CA ARG A 56 -10.27 -25.75 0.81
C ARG A 56 -9.67 -26.78 -0.16
N PRO A 57 -10.29 -26.97 -1.34
CA PRO A 57 -10.06 -28.12 -2.20
C PRO A 57 -8.63 -28.18 -2.75
N ARG A 58 -8.17 -29.41 -2.96
CA ARG A 58 -6.89 -29.79 -3.58
C ARG A 58 -6.88 -29.43 -5.07
N SER A 59 -5.87 -28.70 -5.50
CA SER A 59 -4.96 -29.15 -6.57
C SER A 59 -3.77 -28.19 -6.69
N TRP A 60 -2.82 -28.36 -5.77
CA TRP A 60 -1.43 -28.01 -6.01
C TRP A 60 -0.84 -29.09 -6.93
N PRO A 61 -0.09 -28.76 -7.99
CA PRO A 61 0.89 -29.69 -8.53
C PRO A 61 1.97 -29.91 -7.47
N GLU A 62 2.27 -31.17 -7.17
CA GLU A 62 3.30 -31.58 -6.21
C GLU A 62 4.66 -30.95 -6.54
N ALA A 63 5.21 -30.21 -5.58
CA ALA A 63 6.65 -30.12 -5.40
C ALA A 63 6.99 -29.99 -3.92
N SER A 64 7.29 -31.15 -3.33
CA SER A 64 8.05 -31.43 -2.11
C SER A 64 7.30 -31.53 -0.76
N PRO A 65 7.49 -32.65 0.00
CA PRO A 65 6.70 -33.08 1.15
C PRO A 65 7.12 -32.40 2.46
N ALA A 66 7.12 -31.08 2.48
CA ALA A 66 7.27 -30.33 3.72
C ALA A 66 6.51 -29.02 3.59
N ILE A 67 5.18 -29.07 3.75
CA ILE A 67 4.51 -27.96 4.42
C ILE A 67 5.16 -27.95 5.82
N PRO A 68 6.03 -26.98 6.15
CA PRO A 68 6.56 -26.94 7.50
C PRO A 68 5.37 -26.77 8.45
N ASP A 69 5.42 -27.39 9.63
CA ASP A 69 4.43 -27.15 10.68
C ASP A 69 4.19 -25.65 10.82
N ARG A 70 2.93 -25.23 11.01
CA ARG A 70 2.61 -23.82 11.29
C ARG A 70 3.60 -23.35 12.36
N PRO A 71 4.45 -22.33 12.10
CA PRO A 71 5.34 -21.87 13.14
C PRO A 71 4.49 -21.45 14.32
N SER A 72 4.71 -22.14 15.44
CA SER A 72 4.03 -21.92 16.70
C SER A 72 4.28 -20.52 17.26
N ASN A 73 5.17 -19.73 16.65
CA ASN A 73 5.48 -18.36 17.04
C ASN A 73 5.38 -17.34 15.89
N LEU A 74 4.32 -17.39 15.08
CA LEU A 74 3.94 -16.27 14.19
C LEU A 74 3.80 -14.91 14.96
N GLY A 75 4.12 -14.79 16.24
CA GLY A 75 4.15 -13.54 16.97
C GLY A 75 2.76 -13.13 17.41
N TRP A 76 2.67 -12.45 18.54
CA TRP A 76 1.41 -12.09 19.18
C TRP A 76 0.42 -11.38 18.24
N ALA A 77 0.93 -10.60 17.28
CA ALA A 77 0.13 -9.87 16.29
C ALA A 77 -0.70 -10.79 15.37
N ARG A 78 -0.31 -12.05 15.20
CA ARG A 78 -0.99 -12.99 14.30
C ARG A 78 -1.83 -14.04 15.05
N MET A 79 -2.08 -13.83 16.34
CA MET A 79 -2.96 -14.68 17.15
C MET A 79 -4.39 -14.13 17.15
N GLU A 80 -5.39 -14.98 17.33
CA GLU A 80 -6.68 -14.51 17.85
C GLU A 80 -6.51 -14.20 19.34
N PRO A 81 -7.11 -13.13 19.89
CA PRO A 81 -8.13 -12.23 19.32
C PRO A 81 -7.59 -11.01 18.55
N VAL A 82 -6.27 -10.87 18.44
CA VAL A 82 -5.60 -9.67 17.89
C VAL A 82 -5.97 -9.42 16.43
N ARG A 83 -6.11 -10.47 15.63
CA ARG A 83 -6.52 -10.38 14.22
C ARG A 83 -7.95 -9.86 14.08
N SER A 84 -8.87 -10.37 14.90
CA SER A 84 -10.25 -9.88 14.95
C SER A 84 -10.31 -8.40 15.35
N LEU A 85 -9.54 -7.98 16.36
CA LEU A 85 -9.45 -6.57 16.73
C LEU A 85 -8.85 -5.71 15.61
N ARG A 86 -7.78 -6.18 14.96
CA ARG A 86 -7.21 -5.50 13.79
C ARG A 86 -8.25 -5.33 12.69
N PHE A 87 -9.01 -6.37 12.39
CA PHE A 87 -10.05 -6.31 11.36
C PHE A 87 -11.04 -5.18 11.65
N LEU A 88 -11.52 -5.07 12.89
CA LEU A 88 -12.42 -3.99 13.31
C LEU A 88 -11.78 -2.61 13.20
N ILE A 89 -10.53 -2.46 13.65
CA ILE A 89 -9.79 -1.19 13.55
C ILE A 89 -9.61 -0.81 12.08
N GLN A 90 -9.19 -1.75 11.24
CA GLN A 90 -8.96 -1.47 9.83
C GLN A 90 -10.25 -1.08 9.12
N ARG A 91 -11.31 -1.87 9.29
CA ARG A 91 -12.58 -1.66 8.57
C ARG A 91 -13.38 -0.48 9.12
N GLY A 92 -13.43 -0.32 10.45
CA GLY A 92 -14.23 0.71 11.11
C GLY A 92 -13.54 2.07 11.23
N LEU A 93 -12.20 2.12 11.20
CA LEU A 93 -11.45 3.37 11.39
C LEU A 93 -10.48 3.66 10.25
N MET A 94 -9.58 2.74 9.93
CA MET A 94 -8.49 3.01 8.99
C MET A 94 -9.00 3.25 7.56
N MET A 95 -9.85 2.37 7.03
CA MET A 95 -10.37 2.46 5.67
C MET A 95 -11.25 3.69 5.41
N PRO A 96 -12.26 4.02 6.24
CA PRO A 96 -13.03 5.25 6.02
C PRO A 96 -12.15 6.49 6.15
N PHE A 97 -11.14 6.46 7.02
CA PHE A 97 -10.19 7.56 7.15
C PHE A 97 -9.33 7.72 5.89
N THR A 98 -8.77 6.64 5.34
CA THR A 98 -7.97 6.72 4.10
C THR A 98 -8.81 7.16 2.91
N GLU A 99 -10.06 6.68 2.81
CA GLU A 99 -11.00 7.08 1.77
C GLU A 99 -11.27 8.59 1.82
N ALA A 100 -11.66 9.10 2.99
CA ALA A 100 -11.97 10.52 3.21
C ALA A 100 -10.77 11.44 2.95
N MET A 101 -9.56 11.00 3.27
CA MET A 101 -8.35 11.81 3.14
C MET A 101 -7.73 11.75 1.75
N THR A 102 -7.95 10.67 0.98
CA THR A 102 -7.12 10.42 -0.21
C THR A 102 -7.88 10.14 -1.49
N HIS A 103 -9.20 9.97 -1.45
CA HIS A 103 -10.01 9.62 -2.62
C HIS A 103 -9.31 8.52 -3.46
N LEU A 104 -8.99 7.43 -2.77
CA LEU A 104 -8.04 6.43 -3.24
C LEU A 104 -8.56 5.75 -4.50
N GLN A 105 -7.81 5.87 -5.60
CA GLN A 105 -8.06 5.12 -6.83
C GLN A 105 -7.17 3.89 -6.87
N VAL A 106 -7.77 2.72 -7.12
CA VAL A 106 -7.05 1.45 -7.25
C VAL A 106 -7.29 0.89 -8.64
N GLU A 107 -6.21 0.68 -9.38
CA GLU A 107 -6.22 0.01 -10.69
C GLU A 107 -5.46 -1.32 -10.56
N GLY A 108 -5.90 -2.37 -11.26
CA GLY A 108 -5.27 -3.69 -11.20
C GLY A 108 -5.61 -4.51 -9.95
N GLY A 109 -6.70 -4.16 -9.25
CA GLY A 109 -7.14 -4.86 -8.03
C GLY A 109 -7.42 -6.35 -8.23
N GLU A 110 -7.74 -6.77 -9.46
CA GLU A 110 -7.99 -8.16 -9.84
C GLU A 110 -6.78 -9.08 -9.55
N TRP A 111 -5.55 -8.56 -9.58
CA TRP A 111 -4.34 -9.33 -9.32
C TRP A 111 -4.16 -9.74 -7.84
N VAL A 112 -4.94 -9.12 -6.95
CA VAL A 112 -4.87 -9.34 -5.49
C VAL A 112 -6.23 -9.68 -4.89
N GLU A 113 -7.25 -9.91 -5.72
CA GLU A 113 -8.60 -10.22 -5.25
C GLU A 113 -8.63 -11.58 -4.53
N ASP A 114 -8.12 -12.62 -5.18
CA ASP A 114 -7.90 -13.93 -4.59
C ASP A 114 -6.52 -14.46 -4.94
N LEU A 115 -5.65 -14.53 -3.92
CA LEU A 115 -4.33 -15.14 -4.06
C LEU A 115 -4.40 -16.62 -3.66
N ASP A 116 -4.17 -17.49 -4.63
CA ASP A 116 -4.14 -18.95 -4.43
C ASP A 116 -2.91 -19.42 -3.65
N ARG A 117 -1.84 -18.62 -3.65
CA ARG A 117 -0.59 -18.87 -2.95
C ARG A 117 0.01 -17.60 -2.36
N PRO A 118 0.88 -17.71 -1.33
CA PRO A 118 1.60 -16.56 -0.77
C PRO A 118 2.36 -15.79 -1.84
N ALA A 119 2.22 -14.47 -1.84
CA ALA A 119 2.90 -13.57 -2.76
C ALA A 119 3.70 -12.51 -2.02
N ILE A 120 4.73 -11.98 -2.69
CA ILE A 120 5.46 -10.80 -2.24
C ILE A 120 4.84 -9.58 -2.93
N LEU A 121 4.25 -8.68 -2.17
CA LEU A 121 3.72 -7.41 -2.64
C LEU A 121 4.85 -6.37 -2.56
N ALA A 122 5.39 -5.95 -3.70
CA ALA A 122 6.55 -5.07 -3.77
C ALA A 122 6.14 -3.69 -4.28
N ALA A 123 6.21 -2.68 -3.42
CA ALA A 123 5.82 -1.30 -3.74
C ALA A 123 6.99 -0.31 -3.65
N ASN A 124 6.88 0.81 -4.36
CA ASN A 124 7.72 1.99 -4.07
C ASN A 124 7.31 2.65 -2.74
N HIS A 125 8.24 3.40 -2.13
CA HIS A 125 8.02 3.99 -0.81
C HIS A 125 8.21 5.51 -0.78
N ASN A 126 7.11 6.24 -0.65
CA ASN A 126 7.05 7.71 -0.73
C ASN A 126 6.57 8.35 0.59
N SER A 127 5.82 7.65 1.43
CA SER A 127 5.22 8.19 2.65
C SER A 127 4.97 7.11 3.72
N HIS A 128 4.80 7.47 4.99
CA HIS A 128 4.24 6.47 5.93
C HIS A 128 2.75 6.20 5.68
N ALA A 129 2.08 7.03 4.88
CA ALA A 129 0.72 6.74 4.42
C ALA A 129 0.65 5.53 3.48
N ASP A 130 1.77 5.14 2.85
CA ASP A 130 1.79 4.06 1.85
C ASP A 130 1.24 2.74 2.40
N THR A 131 1.64 2.33 3.61
CA THR A 131 1.21 1.04 4.16
C THR A 131 -0.31 1.00 4.41
N PRO A 132 -0.94 1.95 5.12
CA PRO A 132 -2.40 2.01 5.21
C PRO A 132 -3.10 2.01 3.85
N LEU A 133 -2.60 2.80 2.89
CA LEU A 133 -3.18 2.91 1.55
C LEU A 133 -3.08 1.59 0.76
N LEU A 134 -1.91 0.93 0.80
CA LEU A 134 -1.71 -0.38 0.17
C LEU A 134 -2.59 -1.44 0.81
N LEU A 135 -2.73 -1.46 2.15
CA LEU A 135 -3.67 -2.39 2.80
C LEU A 135 -5.13 -2.11 2.41
N HIS A 136 -5.54 -0.84 2.24
CA HIS A 136 -6.88 -0.49 1.72
C HIS A 136 -7.10 -1.00 0.31
N ALA A 137 -6.08 -0.95 -0.55
CA ALA A 137 -6.15 -1.43 -1.93
C ALA A 137 -6.26 -2.97 -2.05
N LEU A 138 -5.99 -3.74 -0.99
CA LEU A 138 -6.13 -5.20 -1.00
C LEU A 138 -7.56 -5.62 -0.69
N SER A 139 -8.00 -6.72 -1.31
CA SER A 139 -9.21 -7.43 -0.88
C SER A 139 -9.10 -7.81 0.60
N GLN A 140 -10.24 -7.91 1.29
CA GLN A 140 -10.25 -8.26 2.72
C GLN A 140 -9.46 -9.55 2.98
N ARG A 141 -9.67 -10.58 2.16
CA ARG A 141 -9.02 -11.89 2.30
C ARG A 141 -7.50 -11.79 2.12
N THR A 142 -7.05 -11.04 1.13
CA THR A 142 -5.62 -10.83 0.88
C THR A 142 -5.00 -10.01 2.01
N ARG A 143 -5.65 -8.93 2.44
CA ARG A 143 -5.22 -8.06 3.55
C ARG A 143 -5.02 -8.82 4.85
N GLU A 144 -5.97 -9.66 5.25
CA GLU A 144 -5.90 -10.46 6.48
C GLU A 144 -4.74 -11.46 6.51
N LYS A 145 -4.24 -11.84 5.33
CA LYS A 145 -3.08 -12.72 5.12
C LYS A 145 -1.80 -11.98 4.76
N THR A 146 -1.80 -10.66 4.76
CA THR A 146 -0.61 -9.85 4.47
C THR A 146 0.08 -9.42 5.75
N VAL A 147 1.38 -9.68 5.83
CA VAL A 147 2.29 -9.12 6.83
C VAL A 147 3.14 -8.02 6.21
N VAL A 148 3.45 -6.99 6.98
CA VAL A 148 4.20 -5.84 6.50
C VAL A 148 5.61 -5.85 7.08
N ALA A 149 6.62 -5.82 6.22
CA ALA A 149 8.01 -5.60 6.63
C ALA A 149 8.17 -4.16 7.12
N ALA A 150 8.39 -3.99 8.42
CA ALA A 150 8.56 -2.68 9.03
C ALA A 150 9.98 -2.53 9.58
N ALA A 151 10.62 -1.41 9.27
CA ALA A 151 11.97 -1.07 9.74
C ALA A 151 12.09 -1.23 11.26
N ALA A 152 12.84 -2.25 11.71
CA ALA A 152 13.03 -2.58 13.11
C ALA A 152 13.67 -1.41 13.89
N ASP A 153 14.67 -0.79 13.28
CA ASP A 153 15.44 0.34 13.79
C ASP A 153 14.61 1.64 13.92
N TYR A 154 13.42 1.70 13.34
CA TYR A 154 12.54 2.86 13.46
C TYR A 154 11.35 2.57 14.38
N TRP A 155 10.53 1.58 14.02
CA TRP A 155 9.25 1.32 14.70
C TRP A 155 9.41 0.56 16.01
N TYR A 156 10.40 -0.31 16.11
CA TYR A 156 10.57 -1.22 17.24
C TYR A 156 11.60 -0.72 18.26
N ARG A 157 12.24 0.43 18.04
CA ARG A 157 13.01 1.14 19.08
C ARG A 157 12.13 1.60 20.24
N ARG A 158 10.84 1.86 19.98
CA ARG A 158 9.83 2.21 20.99
C ARG A 158 8.84 1.05 21.12
N PRO A 159 8.92 0.21 22.17
CA PRO A 159 8.13 -1.01 22.28
C PRO A 159 6.62 -0.80 22.14
N LEU A 160 6.08 0.29 22.69
CA LEU A 160 4.66 0.63 22.56
C LEU A 160 4.28 0.95 21.11
N LEU A 161 5.10 1.75 20.41
CA LEU A 161 4.86 2.11 19.03
C LEU A 161 4.90 0.87 18.13
N GLY A 162 5.89 0.00 18.33
CA GLY A 162 6.01 -1.30 17.66
C GLY A 162 4.79 -2.21 17.89
N ARG A 163 4.23 -2.22 19.12
CA ARG A 163 3.01 -2.97 19.43
C ARG A 163 1.78 -2.40 18.69
N VAL A 164 1.64 -1.08 18.68
CA VAL A 164 0.52 -0.41 17.99
C VAL A 164 0.56 -0.69 16.48
N VAL A 165 1.70 -0.51 15.82
CA VAL A 165 1.81 -0.81 14.38
C VAL A 165 1.67 -2.30 14.08
N GLY A 166 2.14 -3.18 14.97
CA GLY A 166 1.92 -4.62 14.87
C GLY A 166 0.43 -5.00 14.95
N LEU A 167 -0.32 -4.37 15.87
CA LEU A 167 -1.77 -4.54 15.96
C LEU A 167 -2.46 -4.00 14.70
N TRP A 168 -2.15 -2.78 14.25
CA TRP A 168 -2.91 -2.10 13.20
C TRP A 168 -2.58 -2.60 11.79
N LEU A 169 -1.31 -2.87 11.51
CA LEU A 169 -0.80 -3.11 10.15
C LEU A 169 -0.19 -4.51 9.98
N ASN A 170 -0.26 -5.38 11.00
CA ASN A 170 0.34 -6.72 10.97
C ASN A 170 1.84 -6.71 10.68
N THR A 171 2.56 -5.74 11.27
CA THR A 171 3.99 -5.57 10.99
C THR A 171 4.86 -6.62 11.68
N PHE A 172 6.01 -6.92 11.09
CA PHE A 172 7.10 -7.64 11.75
C PHE A 172 8.41 -6.82 11.63
N PRO A 173 9.33 -6.96 12.59
CA PRO A 173 10.60 -6.25 12.53
C PRO A 173 11.43 -6.78 11.36
N PHE A 174 11.74 -5.88 10.43
CA PHE A 174 12.62 -6.14 9.30
C PHE A 174 13.87 -5.28 9.49
N SER A 175 15.02 -5.92 9.65
CA SER A 175 16.27 -5.17 9.77
C SER A 175 16.71 -4.66 8.40
N ARG A 176 17.09 -3.39 8.35
CA ARG A 176 17.67 -2.77 7.15
C ARG A 176 19.20 -2.81 7.17
N THR A 177 19.75 -3.15 8.33
CA THR A 177 21.17 -3.22 8.67
C THR A 177 21.50 -4.63 9.21
N GLY A 178 22.69 -5.14 8.93
CA GLY A 178 23.07 -6.52 9.24
C GLY A 178 23.01 -7.43 8.01
N GLY A 179 23.71 -8.57 8.10
CA GLY A 179 23.90 -9.47 6.96
C GLY A 179 22.58 -10.00 6.37
N PRO A 180 22.56 -10.34 5.07
CA PRO A 180 21.35 -10.79 4.35
C PRO A 180 20.59 -11.92 5.08
N GLN A 181 21.31 -12.85 5.73
CA GLN A 181 20.75 -14.11 6.21
C GLN A 181 19.68 -13.98 7.30
N ALA A 182 19.84 -13.11 8.30
CA ALA A 182 18.92 -13.05 9.45
C ALA A 182 17.57 -12.38 9.15
N VAL A 183 17.55 -11.45 8.19
CA VAL A 183 16.34 -10.70 7.79
C VAL A 183 15.53 -11.48 6.75
N LEU A 184 16.25 -12.17 5.87
CA LEU A 184 15.66 -13.02 4.85
C LEU A 184 15.05 -14.27 5.47
N SER A 185 15.58 -14.77 6.61
CA SER A 185 15.04 -15.96 7.29
C SER A 185 13.60 -15.76 7.81
N SER A 186 13.31 -14.63 8.46
CA SER A 186 11.95 -14.34 8.97
C SER A 186 10.94 -14.16 7.84
N SER A 187 11.34 -13.42 6.80
CA SER A 187 10.51 -13.20 5.61
C SER A 187 10.22 -14.51 4.87
N HIS A 188 11.23 -15.36 4.72
CA HIS A 188 11.13 -16.68 4.12
C HIS A 188 10.20 -17.61 4.94
N GLN A 189 10.34 -17.62 6.27
CA GLN A 189 9.45 -18.40 7.15
C GLN A 189 7.99 -17.95 7.01
N LEU A 190 7.73 -16.64 7.01
CA LEU A 190 6.37 -16.09 6.84
C LEU A 190 5.74 -16.52 5.50
N LEU A 191 6.49 -16.44 4.41
CA LEU A 191 6.06 -16.89 3.09
C LEU A 191 5.77 -18.40 3.08
N LYS A 192 6.68 -19.24 3.61
CA LYS A 192 6.46 -20.70 3.75
C LYS A 192 5.27 -21.04 4.65
N SER A 193 4.92 -20.16 5.58
CA SER A 193 3.79 -20.34 6.51
C SER A 193 2.44 -19.89 5.94
N GLY A 194 2.39 -19.50 4.67
CA GLY A 194 1.14 -19.12 4.02
C GLY A 194 0.81 -17.62 4.07
N TRP A 195 1.73 -16.75 4.51
CA TRP A 195 1.50 -15.30 4.60
C TRP A 195 2.05 -14.57 3.38
N ASN A 196 1.29 -13.61 2.87
CA ASN A 196 1.78 -12.64 1.89
C ASN A 196 2.71 -11.64 2.55
N LEU A 197 3.72 -11.18 1.84
CA LEU A 197 4.72 -10.25 2.36
C LEU A 197 4.63 -8.91 1.62
N LEU A 198 4.19 -7.85 2.30
CA LEU A 198 4.30 -6.48 1.80
C LEU A 198 5.67 -5.90 2.20
N LEU A 199 6.44 -5.45 1.21
CA LEU A 199 7.73 -4.81 1.44
C LEU A 199 8.00 -3.68 0.44
N TYR A 200 8.99 -2.88 0.80
CA TYR A 200 9.49 -1.76 -0.01
C TYR A 200 10.94 -2.04 -0.39
N PRO A 201 11.22 -2.51 -1.62
CA PRO A 201 12.57 -2.94 -2.00
C PRO A 201 13.63 -1.83 -1.95
N GLU A 202 13.24 -0.56 -1.98
CA GLU A 202 14.13 0.60 -1.78
C GLU A 202 14.77 0.60 -0.37
N GLY A 203 14.05 0.08 0.64
CA GLY A 203 14.47 0.04 2.04
C GLY A 203 14.42 1.38 2.79
N THR A 204 14.19 2.49 2.10
CA THR A 204 13.97 3.82 2.66
C THR A 204 12.86 4.54 1.90
N ARG A 205 12.27 5.56 2.52
CA ARG A 205 11.31 6.43 1.84
C ARG A 205 12.04 7.39 0.92
N SER A 206 11.55 7.55 -0.30
CA SER A 206 11.93 8.64 -1.19
C SER A 206 11.72 10.01 -0.54
N SER A 207 12.62 10.95 -0.81
CA SER A 207 12.53 12.34 -0.35
C SER A 207 11.84 13.26 -1.36
N ASP A 208 11.87 12.91 -2.64
CA ASP A 208 11.39 13.71 -3.77
C ASP A 208 10.26 13.02 -4.56
N GLY A 209 9.84 11.83 -4.13
CA GLY A 209 8.80 11.04 -4.78
C GLY A 209 9.29 10.20 -5.95
N ARG A 210 10.59 10.26 -6.28
CA ARG A 210 11.23 9.38 -7.27
C ARG A 210 11.52 8.03 -6.65
N ILE A 211 11.33 6.96 -7.43
CA ILE A 211 11.64 5.59 -7.02
C ILE A 211 13.16 5.42 -7.01
N GLY A 212 13.73 5.07 -5.86
CA GLY A 212 15.14 4.71 -5.69
C GLY A 212 15.47 3.31 -6.24
N GLU A 213 16.74 2.92 -6.13
CA GLU A 213 17.21 1.59 -6.55
C GLU A 213 16.61 0.48 -5.67
N PHE A 214 16.17 -0.62 -6.29
CA PHE A 214 15.66 -1.76 -5.54
C PHE A 214 16.81 -2.64 -5.06
N LYS A 215 16.81 -2.94 -3.76
CA LYS A 215 17.78 -3.84 -3.15
C LYS A 215 17.53 -5.30 -3.58
N PRO A 216 18.57 -6.14 -3.70
CA PRO A 216 18.46 -7.51 -4.21
C PRO A 216 17.65 -8.47 -3.32
N GLY A 217 17.26 -8.05 -2.11
CA GLY A 217 16.54 -8.89 -1.15
C GLY A 217 15.19 -9.39 -1.66
N VAL A 218 14.47 -8.59 -2.45
CA VAL A 218 13.20 -9.02 -3.04
C VAL A 218 13.40 -10.18 -4.02
N GLY A 219 14.43 -10.10 -4.87
CA GLY A 219 14.70 -11.17 -5.81
C GLY A 219 15.29 -12.41 -5.16
N PHE A 220 16.11 -12.26 -4.12
CA PHE A 220 16.57 -13.39 -3.32
C PHE A 220 15.38 -14.13 -2.69
N LEU A 221 14.45 -13.42 -2.04
CA LEU A 221 13.27 -14.03 -1.43
C LEU A 221 12.42 -14.78 -2.45
N ALA A 222 12.18 -14.19 -3.62
CA ALA A 222 11.39 -14.84 -4.67
C ALA A 222 12.09 -16.09 -5.23
N THR A 223 13.40 -16.06 -5.42
CA THR A 223 14.18 -17.22 -5.88
C THR A 223 14.12 -18.37 -4.89
N GLU A 224 14.31 -18.09 -3.59
CA GLU A 224 14.33 -19.11 -2.53
C GLU A 224 12.94 -19.68 -2.23
N THR A 225 11.91 -18.83 -2.19
CA THR A 225 10.55 -19.24 -1.81
C THR A 225 9.69 -19.67 -2.98
N ARG A 226 10.09 -19.36 -4.21
CA ARG A 226 9.27 -19.46 -5.43
C ARG A 226 7.95 -18.67 -5.34
N ALA A 227 7.84 -17.73 -4.40
CA ALA A 227 6.68 -16.85 -4.30
C ALA A 227 6.69 -15.84 -5.47
N PRO A 228 5.55 -15.62 -6.14
CA PRO A 228 5.46 -14.57 -7.14
C PRO A 228 5.58 -13.20 -6.49
N VAL A 229 6.14 -12.24 -7.24
CA VAL A 229 6.19 -10.83 -6.84
C VAL A 229 5.10 -10.06 -7.57
N ILE A 230 4.20 -9.42 -6.84
CA ILE A 230 3.17 -8.53 -7.37
C ILE A 230 3.71 -7.10 -7.27
N PRO A 231 4.09 -6.47 -8.41
CA PRO A 231 4.58 -5.10 -8.42
C PRO A 231 3.42 -4.13 -8.14
N MET A 232 3.66 -3.12 -7.32
CA MET A 232 2.69 -2.09 -6.96
C MET A 232 3.32 -0.71 -7.06
N HIS A 233 2.57 0.26 -7.56
CA HIS A 233 3.00 1.65 -7.63
C HIS A 233 2.04 2.56 -6.86
N VAL A 234 2.58 3.31 -5.91
CA VAL A 234 1.86 4.31 -5.11
C VAL A 234 2.25 5.72 -5.57
N ARG A 235 1.26 6.45 -6.11
CA ARG A 235 1.42 7.84 -6.57
C ARG A 235 0.63 8.80 -5.68
N GLY A 236 1.21 9.97 -5.41
CA GLY A 236 0.56 11.06 -4.66
C GLY A 236 0.68 10.98 -3.13
N SER A 237 1.01 9.82 -2.57
CA SER A 237 1.11 9.61 -1.11
C SER A 237 2.13 10.52 -0.40
N HIS A 238 3.19 10.95 -1.10
CA HIS A 238 4.17 11.92 -0.57
C HIS A 238 3.54 13.27 -0.19
N ARG A 239 2.35 13.60 -0.72
CA ARG A 239 1.60 14.82 -0.39
C ARG A 239 0.69 14.64 0.81
N VAL A 240 0.21 13.40 1.04
CA VAL A 240 -0.62 13.05 2.19
C VAL A 240 0.17 13.20 3.47
N MET A 241 1.41 12.68 3.53
CA MET A 241 2.26 12.91 4.70
C MET A 241 3.71 13.16 4.30
N PRO A 242 4.06 14.42 3.98
CA PRO A 242 5.42 14.83 3.65
C PRO A 242 6.38 14.57 4.82
N ARG A 243 7.68 14.44 4.53
CA ARG A 243 8.70 14.39 5.59
C ARG A 243 8.59 15.62 6.50
N GLY A 244 8.61 15.42 7.81
CA GLY A 244 8.48 16.48 8.81
C GLY A 244 7.04 16.82 9.23
N GLN A 245 6.03 16.41 8.46
CA GLN A 245 4.63 16.64 8.80
C GLN A 245 4.15 15.61 9.85
N ARG A 246 3.45 16.07 10.90
CA ARG A 246 2.92 15.21 11.97
C ARG A 246 1.52 14.64 11.67
N PHE A 247 0.73 15.34 10.86
CA PHE A 247 -0.64 14.99 10.53
C PHE A 247 -0.84 14.89 9.01
N PRO A 248 -1.69 13.96 8.54
CA PRO A 248 -1.94 13.81 7.11
C PRO A 248 -2.72 14.99 6.54
N LEU A 249 -2.41 15.35 5.30
CA LEU A 249 -3.11 16.37 4.52
C LEU A 249 -3.98 15.68 3.46
N PRO A 250 -5.20 16.17 3.19
CA PRO A 250 -6.05 15.61 2.14
C PRO A 250 -5.40 15.74 0.76
N ALA A 251 -5.14 14.63 0.07
CA ALA A 251 -4.55 14.64 -1.27
C ALA A 251 -4.91 13.36 -2.05
N PRO A 252 -5.23 13.47 -3.36
CA PRO A 252 -5.56 12.30 -4.18
C PRO A 252 -4.38 11.32 -4.26
N VAL A 253 -4.69 10.03 -4.15
CA VAL A 253 -3.73 8.92 -4.28
C VAL A 253 -4.24 7.93 -5.32
N THR A 254 -3.32 7.45 -6.16
CA THR A 254 -3.56 6.33 -7.07
C THR A 254 -2.61 5.19 -6.73
N ILE A 255 -3.16 3.98 -6.60
CA ILE A 255 -2.40 2.74 -6.49
C ILE A 255 -2.65 1.92 -7.75
N ARG A 256 -1.58 1.51 -8.41
CA ARG A 256 -1.62 0.62 -9.56
C ARG A 256 -0.95 -0.71 -9.19
N ILE A 257 -1.65 -1.80 -9.43
CA ILE A 257 -1.20 -3.15 -9.12
C ILE A 257 -0.96 -3.89 -10.43
N GLY A 258 0.24 -4.45 -10.59
CA GLY A 258 0.62 -5.14 -11.82
C GLY A 258 0.50 -6.65 -11.73
N LYS A 259 0.62 -7.29 -12.88
CA LYS A 259 0.61 -8.74 -13.03
C LYS A 259 1.70 -9.41 -12.16
N PRO A 260 1.39 -10.53 -11.49
CA PRO A 260 2.38 -11.31 -10.75
C PRO A 260 3.56 -11.73 -11.64
N LEU A 261 4.77 -11.53 -11.11
CA LEU A 261 6.03 -11.89 -11.74
C LEU A 261 6.61 -13.12 -11.06
N GLU A 262 6.92 -14.15 -11.84
CA GLU A 262 7.61 -15.35 -11.36
C GLU A 262 9.08 -15.33 -11.79
N VAL A 263 9.96 -15.90 -10.96
CA VAL A 263 11.38 -16.08 -11.32
C VAL A 263 11.48 -17.06 -12.49
N ARG A 264 12.13 -16.65 -13.58
CA ARG A 264 12.32 -17.49 -14.77
C ARG A 264 13.44 -18.50 -14.52
N ARG A 265 13.42 -19.61 -15.27
CA ARG A 265 14.51 -20.62 -15.21
C ARG A 265 15.84 -19.97 -15.59
N GLY A 266 16.85 -20.09 -14.73
CA GLY A 266 18.18 -19.50 -14.93
C GLY A 266 18.28 -18.00 -14.65
N GLU A 267 17.18 -17.34 -14.23
CA GLU A 267 17.21 -15.92 -13.88
C GLU A 267 17.90 -15.73 -12.52
N THR A 268 18.88 -14.83 -12.46
CA THR A 268 19.55 -14.50 -11.20
C THR A 268 18.65 -13.63 -10.32
N SER A 269 18.82 -13.70 -9.00
CA SER A 269 18.08 -12.86 -8.04
C SER A 269 18.21 -11.36 -8.33
N ARG A 270 19.38 -10.92 -8.83
CA ARG A 270 19.61 -9.53 -9.24
C ARG A 270 18.81 -9.18 -10.50
N ALA A 271 18.89 -10.02 -11.55
CA ALA A 271 18.13 -9.79 -12.79
C ALA A 271 16.62 -9.75 -12.53
N PHE A 272 16.12 -10.65 -11.68
CA PHE A 272 14.72 -10.65 -11.27
C PHE A 272 14.35 -9.39 -10.48
N THR A 273 15.22 -8.94 -9.56
CA THR A 273 15.01 -7.67 -8.83
C THR A 273 14.88 -6.48 -9.79
N THR A 274 15.76 -6.39 -10.79
CA THR A 274 15.68 -5.34 -11.83
C THR A 274 14.39 -5.43 -12.63
N ARG A 275 13.89 -6.63 -12.94
CA ARG A 275 12.61 -6.81 -13.63
C ARG A 275 11.43 -6.37 -12.77
N VAL A 276 11.45 -6.66 -11.47
CA VAL A 276 10.45 -6.17 -10.51
C VAL A 276 10.48 -4.64 -10.43
N GLU A 277 11.67 -4.05 -10.34
CA GLU A 277 11.84 -2.59 -10.33
C GLU A 277 11.26 -1.94 -11.58
N ASN A 278 11.60 -2.47 -12.76
CA ASN A 278 11.09 -1.97 -14.03
C ASN A 278 9.56 -2.08 -14.11
N ALA A 279 8.97 -3.17 -13.61
CA ALA A 279 7.52 -3.31 -13.56
C ALA A 279 6.86 -2.26 -12.66
N VAL A 280 7.41 -2.01 -11.47
CA VAL A 280 6.92 -0.95 -10.57
C VAL A 280 7.05 0.45 -11.19
N ARG A 281 8.15 0.71 -11.91
CA ARG A 281 8.35 1.97 -12.64
C ARG A 281 7.35 2.12 -13.79
N GLN A 282 7.11 1.07 -14.57
CA GLN A 282 6.16 1.07 -15.69
C GLN A 282 4.72 1.30 -15.24
N LEU A 283 4.32 0.77 -14.08
CA LEU A 283 3.00 1.09 -13.50
C LEU A 283 2.83 2.60 -13.25
N GLY A 284 3.90 3.32 -12.94
CA GLY A 284 3.90 4.78 -12.82
C GLY A 284 3.86 5.54 -14.15
N ALA A 285 4.25 4.90 -15.25
CA ALA A 285 4.31 5.50 -16.58
C ALA A 285 2.95 5.36 -17.28
N GLY A 286 2.05 6.33 -17.11
CA GLY A 286 0.74 6.30 -17.78
C GLY A 286 -0.30 7.25 -17.22
N SER A 287 0.12 8.38 -16.64
CA SER A 287 -0.77 9.50 -16.37
C SER A 287 0.07 10.76 -16.36
N GLU A 288 -0.10 11.59 -17.39
CA GLU A 288 0.42 12.95 -17.39
C GLU A 288 0.06 13.68 -16.08
N GLU A 289 0.88 14.66 -15.75
CA GLU A 289 0.77 15.65 -14.66
C GLU A 289 -0.55 16.46 -14.61
N ALA A 290 -1.61 16.02 -15.28
CA ALA A 290 -2.81 16.80 -15.59
C ALA A 290 -3.72 17.17 -14.40
N ALA A 291 -3.40 16.80 -13.15
CA ALA A 291 -4.26 17.11 -12.00
C ALA A 291 -3.61 17.96 -10.89
N VAL A 292 -2.36 18.43 -11.04
CA VAL A 292 -1.64 18.97 -9.87
C VAL A 292 -0.63 20.06 -10.18
N ALA A 293 -0.95 20.97 -11.10
CA ALA A 293 -0.35 22.30 -11.10
C ALA A 293 -1.33 23.25 -10.40
N GLY A 294 -0.98 23.78 -9.22
CA GLY A 294 -1.79 24.77 -8.49
C GLY A 294 -2.68 24.22 -7.37
N SER A 295 -2.34 23.04 -6.81
CA SER A 295 -3.05 22.49 -5.65
C SER A 295 -3.00 23.45 -4.46
N TRP A 296 -4.05 23.43 -3.61
CA TRP A 296 -4.04 24.18 -2.34
C TRP A 296 -2.84 23.81 -1.46
N ILE A 297 -2.28 22.60 -1.61
CA ILE A 297 -1.06 22.16 -0.91
C ILE A 297 0.16 22.94 -1.37
N ASP A 298 0.26 23.26 -2.67
CA ASP A 298 1.35 24.07 -3.21
C ASP A 298 1.22 25.52 -2.72
N LYS A 299 -0.01 26.04 -2.68
CA LYS A 299 -0.33 27.35 -2.08
C LYS A 299 0.01 27.37 -0.58
N TRP A 300 -0.36 26.33 0.15
CA TRP A 300 -0.07 26.18 1.58
C TRP A 300 1.44 26.11 1.85
N ARG A 301 2.19 25.32 1.06
CA ARG A 301 3.66 25.23 1.15
C ARG A 301 4.34 26.56 0.81
N ALA A 302 3.82 27.31 -0.17
CA ALA A 302 4.31 28.64 -0.48
C ALA A 302 4.06 29.65 0.66
N THR A 303 2.96 29.50 1.40
CA THR A 303 2.64 30.33 2.58
C THR A 303 3.29 29.87 3.89
N ALA A 304 3.67 28.59 4.00
CA ALA A 304 4.36 28.04 5.16
C ALA A 304 5.82 28.53 5.17
N LYS A 305 6.05 29.66 5.85
CA LYS A 305 7.34 30.35 6.00
C LYS A 305 8.50 29.37 6.23
N ARG A 306 9.60 29.55 5.47
CA ARG A 306 10.91 28.96 5.77
C ARG A 306 11.31 29.38 7.20
N PRO A 307 11.70 28.44 8.08
CA PRO A 307 12.27 28.83 9.37
C PRO A 307 13.56 29.63 9.11
N ARG A 308 13.72 30.73 9.85
CA ARG A 308 14.97 31.52 9.89
C ARG A 308 16.08 30.71 10.56
#